data_AF-A0A8D8F8Z5-F1
#
_entry.id   AF-A0A8D8F8Z5-F1
#
_cell.length_a   1.000
_cell.length_b   1.000
_cell.length_c   1.000
_cell.angle_alpha   90.00
_cell.angle_beta   90.00
_cell.angle_gamma   90.00
#
_symmetry.space_group_name_H-M   'P 1'
#
loop_
_entity.id
_entity.type
_entity.pdbx_description
1 polymer ?
#
loop_
_entity_poly.entity_id
_entity_poly.type
_entity_poly.pdbx_seq_one_letter_code
_entity_poly.pdbx_strand_id
1 'polypeptide(L)'
;MHSVLDIFGGLALVVALMVPLIPIVDRLDYAIVTGRWSPVFVLTISIALIVFYPDSGIWTPTRGDTALTVSVCAGIEIGAWLHYQLGDFSAPVAPPPYEIIWPSYAMIGMLLLRTILGMCCIVATRAFGKSLSYAFVCFLLGRDKNELRRSENTLDNKNKIIVELSYKFFACFMIGFNTQYLLP
;
A
#
# COMPACT_ATOMS: atom_id res chain seq x y z
N MET A 1 -22.28 -22.77 -2.91
CA MET A 1 -21.60 -24.06 -2.71
C MET A 1 -20.84 -24.34 -3.98
N HIS A 2 -19.51 -24.30 -3.96
CA HIS A 2 -18.68 -24.57 -5.14
C HIS A 2 -18.59 -26.07 -5.35
N SER A 3 -18.70 -26.52 -6.60
CA SER A 3 -18.46 -27.93 -6.94
C SER A 3 -16.97 -28.23 -6.81
N VAL A 4 -16.61 -29.48 -6.53
CA VAL A 4 -15.20 -29.93 -6.56
C VAL A 4 -14.56 -29.61 -7.92
N LEU A 5 -15.33 -29.63 -9.00
CA LEU A 5 -14.90 -29.25 -10.34
C LEU A 5 -14.50 -27.76 -10.44
N ASP A 6 -15.20 -26.87 -9.75
CA ASP A 6 -14.89 -25.43 -9.75
C ASP A 6 -13.55 -25.17 -9.06
N ILE A 7 -13.22 -25.96 -8.04
CA ILE A 7 -11.94 -25.87 -7.33
C ILE A 7 -10.79 -26.27 -8.25
N PHE A 8 -10.91 -27.41 -8.95
CA PHE A 8 -9.89 -27.86 -9.90
C PHE A 8 -9.77 -26.93 -11.10
N GLY A 9 -10.90 -26.42 -11.63
CA GLY A 9 -10.90 -25.44 -12.72
C GLY A 9 -10.22 -24.14 -12.32
N GLY A 10 -10.52 -23.61 -11.13
CA GLY A 10 -9.88 -22.42 -10.58
C GLY A 10 -8.38 -22.61 -10.35
N LEU A 11 -7.97 -23.75 -9.78
CA LEU A 11 -6.56 -24.08 -9.57
C LEU A 11 -5.80 -24.16 -10.91
N ALA A 12 -6.36 -24.85 -11.90
CA ALA A 12 -5.77 -24.96 -13.23
C ALA A 12 -5.62 -23.58 -13.89
N LEU A 13 -6.63 -22.72 -13.75
CA LEU A 13 -6.60 -21.35 -14.28
C LEU A 13 -5.54 -20.49 -13.58
N VAL A 14 -5.39 -20.58 -12.25
CA VAL A 14 -4.33 -19.87 -11.51
C VAL A 14 -2.95 -20.33 -11.94
N VAL A 15 -2.72 -21.64 -12.05
CA VAL A 15 -1.43 -22.17 -12.52
C VAL A 15 -1.13 -21.70 -13.94
N ALA A 16 -2.11 -21.77 -14.84
CA ALA A 16 -1.97 -21.31 -16.22
C ALA A 16 -1.65 -19.81 -16.32
N LEU A 17 -2.27 -18.98 -15.46
CA LEU A 17 -2.00 -17.54 -15.41
C LEU A 17 -0.66 -17.20 -14.75
N MET A 18 -0.21 -17.98 -13.76
CA MET A 18 1.05 -17.73 -13.06
C MET A 18 2.26 -17.93 -13.97
N VAL A 19 2.23 -18.87 -14.92
CA VAL A 19 3.35 -19.13 -15.85
C VAL A 19 3.80 -17.86 -16.60
N PRO A 20 2.92 -17.09 -17.27
CA PRO A 20 3.31 -15.83 -17.89
C PRO A 20 3.38 -14.67 -16.89
N LEU A 21 2.60 -14.68 -15.80
CA LEU A 21 2.54 -13.55 -14.88
C LEU A 21 3.81 -13.41 -14.03
N ILE A 22 4.36 -14.52 -13.54
CA ILE A 22 5.59 -14.51 -12.73
C ILE A 22 6.74 -13.77 -13.42
N PRO A 23 7.16 -14.11 -14.66
CA PRO A 23 8.28 -13.41 -15.30
C PRO A 23 7.97 -11.95 -15.66
N ILE A 24 6.69 -11.58 -15.84
CA ILE A 24 6.29 -10.19 -16.07
C ILE A 24 6.43 -9.38 -14.78
N VAL A 25 5.90 -9.91 -13.67
CA VAL A 25 5.93 -9.26 -12.36
C VAL A 25 7.38 -9.14 -11.88
N ASP A 26 8.21 -10.17 -12.04
CA ASP A 26 9.62 -10.14 -11.65
C ASP A 26 10.41 -9.03 -12.36
N ARG A 27 10.19 -8.87 -13.68
CA ARG A 27 10.80 -7.75 -14.43
C ARG A 27 10.26 -6.39 -14.02
N LEU A 28 8.96 -6.30 -13.74
CA LEU A 28 8.33 -5.05 -13.32
C LEU A 28 8.85 -4.63 -11.94
N ASP A 29 8.91 -5.55 -10.99
CA ASP A 29 9.43 -5.32 -9.64
C ASP A 29 10.88 -4.83 -9.69
N TYR A 30 11.73 -5.52 -10.46
CA TYR A 30 13.11 -5.08 -10.68
C TYR A 30 13.18 -3.66 -11.27
N ALA A 31 12.35 -3.34 -12.27
CA ALA A 31 12.31 -2.01 -12.87
C ALA A 31 11.82 -0.92 -11.89
N ILE A 32 10.83 -1.22 -11.07
CA ILE A 32 10.29 -0.32 -10.03
C ILE A 32 11.35 -0.07 -8.97
N VAL A 33 12.04 -1.09 -8.50
CA VAL A 33 12.99 -0.96 -7.37
C VAL A 33 14.31 -0.30 -7.81
N THR A 34 14.77 -0.55 -9.04
CA THR A 34 16.03 0.02 -9.57
C THR A 34 15.88 1.42 -10.16
N GLY A 35 14.70 1.76 -10.70
CA GLY A 35 14.47 3.00 -11.43
C GLY A 35 14.54 4.25 -10.54
N ARG A 36 15.39 5.23 -10.88
CA ARG A 36 15.53 6.49 -10.11
C ARG A 36 14.22 7.28 -9.99
N TRP A 37 13.38 7.26 -11.03
CA TRP A 37 12.12 8.00 -11.10
C TRP A 37 10.91 7.17 -10.70
N SER A 38 11.12 5.90 -10.33
CA SER A 38 10.06 4.99 -9.92
C SER A 38 9.08 5.56 -8.89
N PRO A 39 9.51 6.19 -7.77
CA PRO A 39 8.55 6.69 -6.79
C PRO A 39 7.60 7.75 -7.37
N VAL A 40 8.07 8.56 -8.32
CA VAL A 40 7.22 9.55 -9.00
C VAL A 40 6.20 8.86 -9.89
N PHE A 41 6.62 7.84 -10.65
CA PHE A 41 5.72 7.06 -11.50
C PHE A 41 4.67 6.30 -10.69
N VAL A 42 5.08 5.61 -9.63
CA VAL A 42 4.18 4.87 -8.73
C VAL A 42 3.14 5.81 -8.13
N LEU A 43 3.56 6.93 -7.54
CA LEU A 43 2.61 7.92 -6.98
C LEU A 43 1.66 8.47 -8.04
N THR A 44 2.17 8.81 -9.23
CA THR A 44 1.34 9.39 -10.30
C THR A 44 0.30 8.39 -10.78
N ILE A 45 0.68 7.13 -10.99
CA ILE A 45 -0.22 6.06 -11.42
C ILE A 45 -1.25 5.75 -10.32
N SER A 46 -0.83 5.67 -9.06
CA SER A 46 -1.74 5.43 -7.93
C SER A 46 -2.78 6.55 -7.79
N ILE A 47 -2.36 7.81 -7.89
CA ILE A 47 -3.28 8.96 -7.84
C ILE A 47 -4.22 8.92 -9.05
N ALA A 48 -3.70 8.68 -10.25
CA ALA A 48 -4.52 8.58 -11.46
C ALA A 48 -5.58 7.47 -11.33
N LEU A 49 -5.21 6.30 -10.81
CA LEU A 49 -6.11 5.18 -10.64
C LEU A 49 -7.22 5.50 -9.61
N ILE A 50 -6.90 6.21 -8.55
CA ILE A 50 -7.88 6.65 -7.54
C ILE A 50 -8.84 7.71 -8.08
N VAL A 51 -8.33 8.63 -8.91
CA VAL A 51 -9.10 9.74 -9.47
C VAL A 51 -10.03 9.25 -10.59
N PHE A 52 -9.49 8.49 -11.55
CA PHE A 52 -10.19 8.09 -12.76
C PHE A 52 -10.99 6.78 -12.61
N TYR A 53 -10.68 5.94 -11.63
CA TYR A 53 -11.34 4.65 -11.44
C TYR A 53 -11.94 4.49 -10.03
N PRO A 54 -13.15 3.90 -9.89
CA PRO A 54 -14.18 3.63 -10.91
C PRO A 54 -15.04 4.87 -11.26
N ASP A 55 -15.36 5.00 -12.54
CA ASP A 55 -16.20 6.07 -13.11
C ASP A 55 -17.70 5.73 -12.99
N SER A 56 -18.22 5.80 -11.77
CA SER A 56 -19.65 5.55 -11.50
C SER A 56 -20.46 6.84 -11.27
N GLY A 57 -19.83 8.02 -11.39
CA GLY A 57 -20.46 9.33 -11.11
C GLY A 57 -20.94 9.54 -9.66
N ILE A 58 -20.96 8.48 -8.84
CA ILE A 58 -21.50 8.43 -7.48
C ILE A 58 -20.39 7.90 -6.56
N TRP A 59 -20.30 8.50 -5.37
CA TRP A 59 -19.39 8.01 -4.34
C TRP A 59 -19.92 6.70 -3.72
N THR A 60 -19.23 5.58 -4.00
CA THR A 60 -19.53 4.28 -3.38
C THR A 60 -18.48 3.93 -2.33
N PRO A 61 -18.84 3.17 -1.28
CA PRO A 61 -17.87 2.67 -0.29
C PRO A 61 -16.72 1.89 -0.96
N THR A 62 -17.00 1.17 -2.06
CA THR A 62 -16.02 0.46 -2.88
C THR A 62 -14.90 1.35 -3.44
N ARG A 63 -15.18 2.63 -3.73
CA ARG A 63 -14.14 3.59 -4.14
C ARG A 63 -13.16 3.87 -3.01
N GLY A 64 -13.69 4.02 -1.79
CA GLY A 64 -12.88 4.17 -0.59
C GLY A 64 -11.95 2.98 -0.40
N ASP A 65 -12.47 1.75 -0.49
CA ASP A 65 -11.69 0.53 -0.31
C ASP A 65 -10.59 0.35 -1.37
N THR A 66 -10.90 0.70 -2.62
CA THR A 66 -9.91 0.70 -3.72
C THR A 66 -8.79 1.70 -3.44
N ALA A 67 -9.13 2.93 -3.03
CA ALA A 67 -8.14 3.95 -2.73
C ALA A 67 -7.25 3.60 -1.54
N LEU A 68 -7.82 2.97 -0.51
CA LEU A 68 -7.06 2.44 0.62
C LEU A 68 -6.05 1.40 0.12
N THR A 69 -6.51 0.40 -0.64
CA THR A 69 -5.66 -0.69 -1.15
C THR A 69 -4.51 -0.14 -2.01
N VAL A 70 -4.83 0.70 -3.00
CA VAL A 70 -3.84 1.30 -3.92
C VAL A 70 -2.82 2.16 -3.16
N SER A 71 -3.27 2.91 -2.15
CA SER A 71 -2.36 3.73 -1.35
C SER A 71 -1.38 2.90 -0.52
N VAL A 72 -1.82 1.77 0.06
CA VAL A 72 -0.93 0.86 0.78
C VAL A 72 0.09 0.25 -0.16
N CYS A 73 -0.34 -0.24 -1.33
CA CYS A 73 0.57 -0.79 -2.35
C CYS A 73 1.63 0.23 -2.77
N ALA A 74 1.23 1.48 -3.05
CA ALA A 74 2.16 2.55 -3.38
C ALA A 74 3.18 2.82 -2.26
N GLY A 75 2.74 2.77 -1.00
CA GLY A 75 3.62 2.92 0.16
C GLY A 75 4.65 1.80 0.26
N ILE A 76 4.22 0.55 0.04
CA ILE A 76 5.10 -0.63 0.05
C ILE A 76 6.14 -0.53 -1.08
N GLU A 77 5.72 -0.24 -2.31
CA GLU A 77 6.63 -0.13 -3.46
C GLU A 77 7.70 0.95 -3.25
N ILE A 78 7.31 2.11 -2.73
CA ILE A 78 8.26 3.20 -2.45
C ILE A 78 9.18 2.88 -1.26
N GLY A 79 8.67 2.17 -0.25
CA GLY A 79 9.49 1.66 0.85
C GLY A 79 10.53 0.64 0.37
N ALA A 80 10.14 -0.28 -0.52
CA ALA A 80 11.03 -1.26 -1.12
C ALA A 80 12.10 -0.60 -2.00
N TRP A 81 11.69 0.37 -2.82
CA TRP A 81 12.63 1.20 -3.60
C TRP A 81 13.64 1.89 -2.69
N LEU A 82 13.19 2.51 -1.59
CA LEU A 82 14.09 3.22 -0.69
C LEU A 82 15.10 2.28 -0.03
N HIS A 83 14.68 1.11 0.44
CA HIS A 83 15.60 0.09 0.98
C HIS A 83 16.64 -0.36 -0.04
N TYR A 84 16.24 -0.54 -1.29
CA TYR A 84 17.18 -0.91 -2.34
C TYR A 84 18.20 0.19 -2.64
N GLN A 85 17.75 1.45 -2.70
CA GLN A 85 18.65 2.59 -2.92
C GLN A 85 19.60 2.84 -1.73
N LEU A 86 19.19 2.50 -0.50
CA LEU A 86 20.05 2.54 0.69
C LEU A 86 21.03 1.36 0.76
N GLY A 87 20.83 0.31 -0.03
CA GLY A 87 21.69 -0.87 -0.09
C GLY A 87 21.33 -1.98 0.91
N ASP A 88 20.23 -1.84 1.65
CA ASP A 88 19.77 -2.85 2.60
C ASP A 88 19.16 -4.07 1.90
N PHE A 89 18.56 -3.86 0.72
CA PHE A 89 18.16 -4.93 -0.20
C PHE A 89 19.23 -5.14 -1.25
N SER A 90 19.98 -6.23 -1.12
CA SER A 90 20.93 -6.71 -2.12
C SER A 90 20.46 -8.00 -2.76
N ALA A 91 20.70 -8.14 -4.06
CA ALA A 91 20.46 -9.39 -4.74
C ALA A 91 21.37 -10.49 -4.14
N PRO A 92 20.88 -11.73 -4.00
CA PRO A 92 21.70 -12.83 -3.51
C PRO A 92 22.97 -12.97 -4.35
N VAL A 93 24.14 -13.00 -3.69
CA VAL A 93 25.43 -13.11 -4.37
C VAL A 93 25.62 -14.49 -5.02
N ALA A 94 25.00 -15.53 -4.45
CA ALA A 94 25.07 -16.90 -4.96
C ALA A 94 23.84 -17.21 -5.85
N PRO A 95 24.02 -17.90 -6.99
CA PRO A 95 22.90 -18.43 -7.75
C PRO A 95 22.19 -19.55 -6.96
N PRO A 96 20.88 -19.76 -7.17
CA PRO A 96 20.16 -20.88 -6.56
C PRO A 96 20.78 -22.23 -6.95
N PRO A 97 20.71 -23.26 -6.09
CA PRO A 97 19.84 -23.39 -4.91
C PRO A 97 20.40 -22.73 -3.64
N TYR A 98 19.52 -22.05 -2.90
CA TYR A 98 19.85 -21.41 -1.62
C TYR A 98 19.85 -22.42 -0.48
N GLU A 99 20.72 -22.22 0.52
CA GLU A 99 20.73 -23.04 1.73
C GLU A 99 19.46 -22.81 2.57
N ILE A 100 18.77 -23.89 2.91
CA ILE A 100 17.58 -23.85 3.77
C ILE A 100 18.04 -23.94 5.22
N ILE A 101 17.94 -22.82 5.95
CA ILE A 101 18.24 -22.75 7.38
C ILE A 101 16.96 -22.99 8.22
N TRP A 102 17.08 -23.78 9.28
CA TRP A 102 16.00 -23.93 10.26
C TRP A 102 16.05 -22.78 11.27
N PRO A 103 14.89 -22.18 11.63
CA PRO A 103 14.85 -21.04 12.53
C PRO A 103 15.29 -21.43 13.94
N SER A 104 16.24 -20.67 14.49
CA SER A 104 16.64 -20.81 15.90
C SER A 104 15.64 -20.10 16.83
N TYR A 105 15.66 -20.43 18.13
CA TYR A 105 14.83 -19.73 19.12
C TYR A 105 15.09 -18.22 19.15
N ALA A 106 16.33 -17.78 18.90
CA ALA A 106 16.67 -16.36 18.80
C ALA A 106 16.01 -15.69 17.58
N MET A 107 15.96 -16.37 16.42
CA MET A 107 15.27 -15.87 15.23
C MET A 107 13.77 -15.74 15.48
N ILE A 108 13.17 -16.70 16.18
CA ILE A 108 11.75 -16.64 16.58
C ILE A 108 11.51 -15.46 17.53
N GLY A 109 12.39 -15.24 18.51
CA GLY A 109 12.31 -14.10 19.42
C GLY A 109 12.40 -12.75 18.70
N MET A 110 13.34 -12.62 17.75
CA MET A 110 13.47 -11.41 16.93
C MET A 110 12.25 -11.19 16.03
N LEU A 111 11.70 -12.26 15.43
CA LEU A 111 10.48 -12.20 14.63
C LEU A 111 9.29 -11.68 15.45
N LEU A 112 9.12 -12.19 16.67
CA LEU A 112 8.06 -11.75 17.58
C LEU A 112 8.24 -10.28 17.97
N LEU A 113 9.45 -9.87 18.36
CA LEU A 113 9.74 -8.48 18.74
C LEU A 113 9.44 -7.52 17.57
N ARG A 114 9.90 -7.87 16.37
CA ARG A 114 9.66 -7.11 15.14
C ARG A 114 8.17 -7.00 14.82
N THR A 115 7.42 -8.09 14.97
CA THR A 115 5.96 -8.11 14.77
C THR A 115 5.25 -7.18 15.76
N ILE A 116 5.62 -7.22 17.04
CA ILE A 116 5.02 -6.36 18.07
C ILE A 116 5.33 -4.89 17.79
N LEU A 117 6.59 -4.56 17.47
CA LEU A 117 6.98 -3.20 17.12
C LEU A 117 6.26 -2.71 15.86
N GLY A 118 6.13 -3.56 14.84
CA GLY A 118 5.39 -3.27 13.62
C GLY A 118 3.93 -2.95 13.89
N MET A 119 3.26 -3.77 14.70
CA MET A 119 1.87 -3.52 15.11
C MET A 119 1.72 -2.21 15.88
N CYS A 120 2.63 -1.92 16.82
CA CYS A 120 2.64 -0.65 17.54
C CYS A 120 2.83 0.55 16.59
N CYS A 121 3.73 0.43 15.61
CA CYS A 121 3.97 1.47 14.61
C CYS A 121 2.73 1.71 13.72
N ILE A 122 2.03 0.65 13.31
CA ILE A 122 0.79 0.76 12.53
C ILE A 122 -0.29 1.47 13.35
N VAL A 123 -0.47 1.10 14.61
CA VAL A 123 -1.46 1.74 15.50
C VAL A 123 -1.11 3.21 15.72
N ALA A 124 0.15 3.52 15.97
CA ALA A 124 0.63 4.89 16.10
C ALA A 124 0.38 5.70 14.83
N THR A 125 0.77 5.16 13.66
CA THR A 125 0.57 5.80 12.35
C THR A 125 -0.92 6.05 12.08
N ARG A 126 -1.80 5.11 12.47
CA ARG A 126 -3.25 5.28 12.35
C ARG A 126 -3.79 6.36 13.30
N ALA A 127 -3.28 6.44 14.53
CA ALA A 127 -3.67 7.44 15.51
C ALA A 127 -3.22 8.86 15.09
N PHE A 128 -1.96 9.01 14.69
CA PHE A 128 -1.41 10.28 14.19
C PHE A 128 -2.00 10.65 12.83
N GLY A 129 -2.26 9.65 11.99
CA GLY A 129 -2.78 9.81 10.64
C GLY A 129 -4.05 10.65 10.64
N LYS A 130 -4.97 10.46 11.58
CA LYS A 130 -6.20 11.27 11.68
C LYS A 130 -5.93 12.72 12.10
N SER A 131 -4.98 12.99 12.99
CA SER A 131 -4.71 14.36 13.45
C SER A 131 -3.90 15.16 12.42
N LEU A 132 -2.86 14.55 11.87
CA LEU A 132 -1.90 15.19 10.98
C LEU A 132 -2.50 15.50 9.61
N SER A 133 -3.29 14.57 9.06
CA SER A 133 -3.96 14.77 7.77
C SER A 133 -5.04 15.84 7.82
N TYR A 134 -5.87 15.89 8.87
CA TYR A 134 -6.88 16.95 9.03
C TYR A 134 -6.18 18.31 9.17
N ALA A 135 -5.03 18.37 9.84
CA ALA A 135 -4.21 19.58 9.87
C ALA A 135 -3.65 19.97 8.50
N PHE A 136 -3.08 18.99 7.77
CA PHE A 136 -2.47 19.20 6.46
C PHE A 136 -3.48 19.63 5.41
N VAL A 137 -4.67 19.03 5.40
CA VAL A 137 -5.70 19.36 4.41
C VAL A 137 -6.39 20.69 4.72
N CYS A 138 -6.63 21.03 5.99
CA CYS A 138 -7.13 22.36 6.34
C CYS A 138 -6.11 23.46 6.01
N PHE A 139 -4.81 23.15 6.15
CA PHE A 139 -3.73 24.03 5.70
C PHE A 139 -3.74 24.20 4.17
N LEU A 140 -3.89 23.11 3.41
CA LEU A 140 -3.89 23.13 1.94
C LEU A 140 -5.12 23.83 1.34
N LEU A 141 -6.30 23.68 1.96
CA LEU A 141 -7.54 24.34 1.51
C LEU A 141 -7.73 25.76 2.07
N GLY A 142 -6.91 26.19 3.04
CA GLY A 142 -7.06 27.50 3.69
C GLY A 142 -8.39 27.71 4.41
N ARG A 143 -9.10 26.63 4.78
CA ARG A 143 -10.43 26.65 5.41
C ARG A 143 -10.40 26.11 6.83
N ASP A 144 -11.31 26.63 7.65
CA ASP A 144 -11.38 26.33 9.08
C ASP A 144 -11.82 24.87 9.34
N LYS A 145 -11.10 24.19 10.25
CA LYS A 145 -11.33 22.80 10.68
C LYS A 145 -12.76 22.56 11.14
N ASN A 146 -13.40 23.59 11.70
CA ASN A 146 -14.74 23.50 12.27
C ASN A 146 -15.85 23.54 11.21
N GLU A 147 -15.66 24.20 10.07
CA GLU A 147 -16.68 24.25 9.01
C GLU A 147 -16.77 22.93 8.24
N LEU A 148 -15.64 22.30 7.93
CA LEU A 148 -15.61 21.00 7.25
C LEU A 148 -16.16 19.85 8.13
N ARG A 149 -15.94 19.92 9.45
CA ARG A 149 -16.44 18.93 10.40
C ARG A 149 -17.96 19.05 10.65
N ARG A 150 -18.53 20.25 10.41
CA ARG A 150 -19.94 20.58 10.64
C ARG A 150 -20.80 20.47 9.37
N SER A 151 -20.18 20.41 8.19
CA SER A 151 -20.90 20.16 6.93
C SER A 151 -21.46 18.73 6.92
N GLU A 152 -22.71 18.60 6.49
CA GLU A 152 -23.44 17.34 6.38
C GLU A 152 -22.70 16.34 5.46
N ASN A 153 -22.90 15.04 5.69
CA ASN A 153 -22.34 13.98 4.84
C ASN A 153 -23.20 13.83 3.57
N THR A 154 -23.25 14.88 2.76
CA THR A 154 -24.09 14.92 1.56
C THR A 154 -23.20 14.89 0.33
N LEU A 155 -23.56 14.04 -0.63
CA LEU A 155 -22.90 13.76 -1.92
C LEU A 155 -22.58 15.00 -2.77
N ASP A 156 -23.12 16.16 -2.42
CA ASP A 156 -22.97 17.42 -3.14
C ASP A 156 -21.62 18.14 -2.86
N ASN A 157 -20.94 17.80 -1.75
CA ASN A 157 -19.69 18.46 -1.38
C ASN A 157 -18.45 17.71 -1.91
N LYS A 158 -18.20 17.81 -3.22
CA LYS A 158 -17.03 17.21 -3.91
C LYS A 158 -15.70 17.52 -3.19
N ASN A 159 -15.58 18.71 -2.61
CA ASN A 159 -14.39 19.11 -1.87
C ASN A 159 -14.16 18.26 -0.62
N LYS A 160 -15.22 17.96 0.15
CA LYS A 160 -15.12 17.10 1.35
C LYS A 160 -14.71 15.67 1.01
N ILE A 161 -15.17 15.14 -0.13
CA ILE A 161 -14.79 13.81 -0.62
C ILE A 161 -13.31 13.78 -0.99
N ILE A 162 -12.81 14.80 -1.71
CA ILE A 162 -11.38 14.91 -2.07
C ILE A 162 -10.52 15.01 -0.82
N VAL A 163 -10.97 15.77 0.19
CA VAL A 163 -10.29 15.88 1.49
C VAL A 163 -10.23 14.53 2.20
N GLU A 164 -11.36 13.82 2.31
CA GLU A 164 -11.43 12.51 2.96
C GLU A 164 -10.58 11.46 2.23
N LEU A 165 -10.57 11.50 0.91
CA LEU A 165 -9.80 10.60 0.05
C LEU A 165 -8.29 10.87 0.17
N SER A 166 -7.88 12.14 0.13
CA SER A 166 -6.48 12.53 0.30
C SER A 166 -5.96 12.16 1.68
N TYR A 167 -6.80 12.31 2.72
CA TYR A 167 -6.51 11.82 4.06
C TYR A 167 -6.28 10.30 4.08
N LYS A 168 -7.24 9.53 3.59
CA LYS A 168 -7.19 8.07 3.57
C LYS A 168 -5.97 7.57 2.81
N PHE A 169 -5.70 8.19 1.66
CA PHE A 169 -4.53 7.91 0.84
C PHE A 169 -3.24 8.12 1.63
N PHE A 170 -3.04 9.30 2.24
CA PHE A 170 -1.81 9.60 2.96
C PHE A 170 -1.60 8.68 4.18
N ALA A 171 -2.65 8.44 4.96
CA ALA A 171 -2.54 7.60 6.15
C ALA A 171 -2.21 6.14 5.79
N CYS A 172 -2.87 5.57 4.78
CA CYS A 172 -2.62 4.20 4.33
C CYS A 172 -1.30 4.05 3.56
N PHE A 173 -0.91 5.06 2.80
CA PHE A 173 0.42 5.15 2.21
C PHE A 173 1.51 5.10 3.29
N MET A 174 1.41 5.93 4.33
CA MET A 174 2.37 5.95 5.44
C MET A 174 2.41 4.61 6.19
N ILE A 175 1.27 3.92 6.33
CA ILE A 175 1.23 2.58 6.92
C ILE A 175 2.04 1.61 6.06
N GLY A 176 1.77 1.52 4.75
CA GLY A 176 2.50 0.64 3.84
C GLY A 176 4.00 0.95 3.81
N PHE A 177 4.36 2.23 3.76
CA PHE A 177 5.74 2.69 3.79
C PHE A 177 6.46 2.32 5.09
N ASN A 178 5.85 2.58 6.25
CA ASN A 178 6.46 2.26 7.55
C ASN A 178 6.63 0.74 7.74
N THR A 179 5.66 -0.06 7.28
CA THR A 179 5.76 -1.52 7.33
C THR A 179 6.90 -2.04 6.47
N GLN A 180 7.18 -1.43 5.31
CA GLN A 180 8.24 -1.92 4.44
C GLN A 180 9.62 -1.34 4.77
N TYR A 181 9.69 -0.08 5.21
CA TYR A 181 10.95 0.65 5.42
C TYR A 181 11.39 0.71 6.88
N LEU A 182 10.50 1.11 7.80
CA LEU A 182 10.91 1.39 9.18
C LEU A 182 11.11 0.10 9.99
N LEU A 183 10.26 -0.88 9.75
CA LEU A 183 10.24 -2.17 10.41
C LEU A 183 9.88 -3.23 9.38
N PRO A 184 10.82 -3.59 8.47
CA PRO A 184 10.57 -4.58 7.40
C PRO A 184 10.06 -5.94 7.92
#